data_AF-A0A9N9NG44-F1
#
_entry.id   AF-A0A9N9NG44-F1
#
_cell.length_a   1.000
_cell.length_b   1.000
_cell.length_c   1.000
_cell.angle_alpha   90.00
_cell.angle_beta   90.00
_cell.angle_gamma   90.00
#
_symmetry.space_group_name_H-M   'P 1'
#
loop_
_entity.id
_entity.type
_entity.pdbx_description
1 polymer ?
#
loop_
_entity_poly.entity_id
_entity_poly.type
_entity_poly.pdbx_seq_one_letter_code
_entity_poly.pdbx_strand_id
1 'polypeptide(L)'
;SLVDESYSSFRQDAYDSFLNTVFPVTFIIFFKVTENSGRFKKAFLPILDDILYNIVTWVIPLIVSFTYNLQEIMIFSIANAIPHLTCALIALILQKTILEVKNSDSEVKNSYWIIFLSINIFLIIIPALLIPLFWIVFIIKNLDYRYEPINLAFLTLFATTLGLALLVFFPVWIRKARSDGVDEEKFNYIFGLLALFNFYSPNFLQTLFIVLTWPINFYLVKLWVFTQILSLTRSISYYDVKKIPDDFLATSTATTQWRIHEFKARKDRPINNEIILKNILKNIVKDFSKEYMNDDKNEVAVKDMLRNVIKDILNDNNVDIRNDVNSVEISDDVNNLEIGNDV
;
A
#
# COMPACT_ATOMS: atom_id res chain seq x y z
N SER A 1 -31.01 4.20 21.40
CA SER A 1 -31.68 4.32 20.09
C SER A 1 -30.65 4.73 19.05
N LEU A 2 -30.73 4.20 17.81
CA LEU A 2 -29.86 4.61 16.69
C LEU A 2 -30.12 6.06 16.24
N VAL A 3 -31.35 6.53 16.45
CA VAL A 3 -31.78 7.92 16.28
C VAL A 3 -32.11 8.47 17.67
N ASP A 4 -31.46 9.55 18.11
CA ASP A 4 -31.72 10.15 19.43
C ASP A 4 -32.35 11.53 19.26
N GLU A 5 -33.67 11.59 19.31
CA GLU A 5 -34.45 12.83 19.24
C GLU A 5 -34.48 13.59 20.59
N SER A 6 -33.94 13.00 21.65
CA SER A 6 -34.08 13.48 23.04
C SER A 6 -32.76 13.94 23.68
N TYR A 7 -31.75 14.20 22.85
CA TYR A 7 -30.38 14.43 23.28
C TYR A 7 -30.25 15.51 24.37
N SER A 8 -29.72 15.13 25.54
CA SER A 8 -29.25 16.06 26.58
C SER A 8 -27.82 15.68 27.01
N SER A 9 -26.95 16.69 27.07
CA SER A 9 -25.49 16.58 27.28
C SER A 9 -25.06 16.07 28.67
N PHE A 10 -25.99 15.74 29.57
CA PHE A 10 -25.68 15.55 30.99
C PHE A 10 -25.29 14.10 31.40
N ARG A 11 -25.32 13.11 30.47
CA ARG A 11 -24.95 11.70 30.73
C ARG A 11 -23.70 11.23 29.94
N GLN A 12 -22.75 12.14 29.70
CA GLN A 12 -21.60 11.95 28.80
C GLN A 12 -20.42 11.14 29.38
N ASP A 13 -20.32 10.96 30.69
CA ASP A 13 -19.00 10.76 31.30
C ASP A 13 -18.32 9.40 31.02
N ALA A 14 -19.03 8.28 31.09
CA ALA A 14 -18.37 6.96 30.95
C ALA A 14 -17.99 6.63 29.50
N TYR A 15 -18.84 6.98 28.54
CA TYR A 15 -18.60 6.66 27.13
C TYR A 15 -17.62 7.66 26.49
N ASP A 16 -17.74 8.95 26.78
CA ASP A 16 -16.74 9.93 26.32
C ASP A 16 -15.38 9.68 26.99
N SER A 17 -15.34 9.31 28.26
CA SER A 17 -14.08 8.94 28.93
C SER A 17 -13.48 7.64 28.36
N PHE A 18 -14.30 6.64 28.01
CA PHE A 18 -13.85 5.44 27.31
C PHE A 18 -13.28 5.77 25.93
N LEU A 19 -14.01 6.52 25.08
CA LEU A 19 -13.50 6.90 23.76
C LEU A 19 -12.23 7.75 23.91
N ASN A 20 -12.23 8.78 24.75
CA ASN A 20 -11.06 9.66 24.91
C ASN A 20 -9.84 8.95 25.52
N THR A 21 -10.03 7.84 26.25
CA THR A 21 -8.93 7.02 26.80
C THR A 21 -8.46 5.94 25.84
N VAL A 22 -9.39 5.22 25.21
CA VAL A 22 -9.08 4.12 24.29
C VAL A 22 -8.56 4.67 22.96
N PHE A 23 -9.01 5.83 22.50
CA PHE A 23 -8.60 6.41 21.22
C PHE A 23 -7.09 6.63 21.14
N PRO A 24 -6.43 7.38 22.04
CA PRO A 24 -5.00 7.62 21.96
C PRO A 24 -4.18 6.34 22.15
N VAL A 25 -4.63 5.43 23.03
CA VAL A 25 -3.94 4.17 23.32
C VAL A 25 -4.00 3.23 22.11
N THR A 26 -5.15 3.11 21.47
CA THR A 26 -5.35 2.37 20.21
C THR A 26 -4.48 2.98 19.10
N PHE A 27 -4.43 4.31 19.02
CA PHE A 27 -3.55 5.04 18.11
C PHE A 27 -2.08 4.65 18.30
N ILE A 28 -1.55 4.74 19.52
CA ILE A 28 -0.13 4.46 19.79
C ILE A 28 0.24 2.99 19.49
N ILE A 29 -0.65 2.04 19.81
CA ILE A 29 -0.36 0.61 19.68
C ILE A 29 -0.41 0.14 18.22
N PHE A 30 -1.33 0.68 17.42
CA PHE A 30 -1.59 0.22 16.06
C PHE A 30 -0.85 1.01 14.97
N PHE A 31 -0.24 2.15 15.27
CA PHE A 31 0.27 3.04 14.22
C PHE A 31 1.64 2.67 13.65
N LYS A 32 2.54 2.14 14.47
CA LYS A 32 3.92 2.00 14.03
C LYS A 32 4.09 0.69 13.26
N VAL A 33 3.98 0.76 11.94
CA VAL A 33 4.51 -0.27 11.05
C VAL A 33 6.04 -0.21 11.16
N THR A 34 6.63 -1.16 11.87
CA THR A 34 8.08 -1.33 11.98
C THR A 34 8.49 -2.66 11.39
N GLU A 35 9.63 -2.70 10.70
CA GLU A 35 10.22 -3.94 10.19
C GLU A 35 10.42 -5.00 11.29
N ASN A 36 10.75 -4.55 12.51
CA ASN A 36 10.95 -5.38 13.71
C ASN A 36 9.68 -5.63 14.54
N SER A 37 8.50 -5.57 13.93
CA SER A 37 7.25 -5.87 14.64
C SER A 37 7.13 -7.37 14.96
N GLY A 38 6.55 -7.74 16.12
CA GLY A 38 6.36 -9.16 16.48
C GLY A 38 5.43 -9.88 15.49
N ARG A 39 5.61 -11.21 15.34
CA ARG A 39 4.84 -12.07 14.40
C ARG A 39 3.33 -11.85 14.45
N PHE A 40 2.77 -11.63 15.65
CA PHE A 40 1.35 -11.31 15.82
C PHE A 40 0.93 -10.02 15.09
N LYS A 41 1.71 -8.94 15.21
CA LYS A 41 1.42 -7.67 14.55
C LYS A 41 1.45 -7.81 13.02
N LYS A 42 2.38 -8.61 12.49
CA LYS A 42 2.53 -8.80 11.03
C LYS A 42 1.35 -9.53 10.37
N ALA A 43 0.58 -10.29 11.14
CA ALA A 43 -0.67 -10.90 10.68
C ALA A 43 -1.90 -10.04 11.05
N PHE A 44 -1.96 -9.54 12.28
CA PHE A 44 -3.12 -8.83 12.81
C PHE A 44 -3.33 -7.46 12.14
N LEU A 45 -2.25 -6.70 11.91
CA LEU A 45 -2.35 -5.34 11.36
C LEU A 45 -2.94 -5.33 9.94
N PRO A 46 -2.49 -6.17 8.98
CA PRO A 46 -3.14 -6.31 7.68
C PRO A 46 -4.62 -6.74 7.74
N ILE A 47 -5.01 -7.57 8.71
CA ILE A 47 -6.40 -8.00 8.90
C ILE A 47 -7.24 -6.82 9.40
N LEU A 48 -6.71 -6.06 10.37
CA LEU A 48 -7.36 -4.85 10.86
C LEU A 48 -7.56 -3.84 9.73
N ASP A 49 -6.60 -3.67 8.82
CA ASP A 49 -6.74 -2.80 7.65
C ASP A 49 -7.92 -3.21 6.76
N ASP A 50 -8.05 -4.50 6.46
CA ASP A 50 -9.20 -5.02 5.69
C ASP A 50 -10.53 -4.77 6.40
N ILE A 51 -10.59 -5.00 7.72
CA ILE A 51 -11.80 -4.75 8.51
C ILE A 51 -12.17 -3.27 8.47
N LEU A 52 -11.23 -2.38 8.75
CA LEU A 52 -11.47 -0.93 8.75
C LEU A 52 -11.90 -0.43 7.38
N TYR A 53 -11.24 -0.90 6.31
CA TYR A 53 -11.60 -0.56 4.94
C TYR A 53 -13.04 -1.01 4.61
N ASN A 54 -13.41 -2.25 4.95
CA ASN A 54 -14.75 -2.77 4.70
C ASN A 54 -15.82 -2.03 5.53
N ILE A 55 -15.52 -1.66 6.77
CA ILE A 55 -16.44 -0.90 7.61
C ILE A 55 -16.82 0.42 6.93
N VAL A 56 -15.81 1.16 6.48
CA VAL A 56 -15.99 2.44 5.80
C VAL A 56 -16.74 2.27 4.47
N THR A 57 -16.37 1.24 3.70
CA THR A 57 -16.81 1.08 2.31
C THR A 57 -18.28 0.70 2.19
N TRP A 58 -18.79 -0.18 3.07
CA TRP A 58 -20.17 -0.67 2.93
C TRP A 58 -20.90 -0.88 4.26
N VAL A 59 -20.23 -1.14 5.40
CA VAL A 59 -20.94 -1.36 6.67
C VAL A 59 -21.61 -0.08 7.16
N ILE A 60 -20.91 1.05 7.13
CA ILE A 60 -21.48 2.34 7.52
C ILE A 60 -22.70 2.69 6.65
N PRO A 61 -22.61 2.73 5.30
CA PRO A 61 -23.77 2.90 4.43
C PRO A 61 -24.93 1.94 4.72
N LEU A 62 -24.63 0.66 4.98
CA LEU A 62 -25.63 -0.34 5.28
C LEU A 62 -26.38 -0.03 6.59
N ILE A 63 -25.67 0.29 7.67
CA ILE A 63 -26.28 0.65 8.95
C ILE A 63 -27.20 1.88 8.79
N VAL A 64 -26.74 2.89 8.06
CA VAL A 64 -27.53 4.11 7.77
C VAL A 64 -28.79 3.74 7.01
N SER A 65 -28.65 2.90 5.99
CA SER A 65 -29.78 2.50 5.15
C SER A 65 -30.88 1.79 5.92
N PHE A 66 -30.52 0.91 6.88
CA PHE A 66 -31.48 0.27 7.77
C PHE A 66 -32.09 1.25 8.77
N THR A 67 -31.29 2.18 9.29
CA THR A 67 -31.75 3.15 10.29
C THR A 67 -32.79 4.12 9.73
N TYR A 68 -32.61 4.56 8.48
CA TYR A 68 -33.50 5.53 7.83
C TYR A 68 -34.43 4.92 6.77
N ASN A 69 -34.45 3.58 6.66
CA ASN A 69 -35.23 2.85 5.66
C ASN A 69 -34.98 3.32 4.20
N LEU A 70 -33.70 3.51 3.85
CA LEU A 70 -33.26 4.03 2.54
C LEU A 70 -32.95 2.86 1.60
N GLN A 71 -33.95 2.42 0.84
CA GLN A 71 -33.87 1.22 0.01
C GLN A 71 -32.74 1.28 -1.03
N GLU A 72 -32.53 2.43 -1.69
CA GLU A 72 -31.49 2.57 -2.70
C GLU A 72 -30.09 2.41 -2.11
N ILE A 73 -29.83 3.01 -0.94
CA ILE A 73 -28.54 2.89 -0.24
C ILE A 73 -28.36 1.46 0.28
N MET A 74 -29.42 0.81 0.75
CA MET A 74 -29.37 -0.57 1.22
C MET A 74 -28.95 -1.53 0.10
N ILE A 75 -29.62 -1.45 -1.05
CA ILE A 75 -29.30 -2.29 -2.23
C ILE A 75 -27.87 -2.03 -2.68
N PHE A 76 -27.47 -0.76 -2.79
CA PHE A 76 -26.10 -0.40 -3.16
C PHE A 76 -25.07 -0.95 -2.17
N SER A 77 -25.31 -0.84 -0.87
CA SER A 77 -24.39 -1.29 0.17
C SER A 77 -24.23 -2.81 0.16
N ILE A 78 -25.32 -3.56 -0.01
CA ILE A 78 -25.27 -5.03 -0.14
C ILE A 78 -24.53 -5.44 -1.42
N ALA A 79 -24.85 -4.80 -2.54
CA ALA A 79 -24.18 -5.06 -3.82
C ALA A 79 -22.68 -4.76 -3.75
N ASN A 80 -22.28 -3.71 -3.02
CA ASN A 80 -20.88 -3.36 -2.79
C ASN A 80 -20.20 -4.32 -1.80
N ALA A 81 -20.91 -4.78 -0.77
CA ALA A 81 -20.37 -5.69 0.25
C ALA A 81 -19.90 -7.02 -0.33
N ILE A 82 -20.66 -7.61 -1.25
CA ILE A 82 -20.37 -8.94 -1.82
C ILE A 82 -18.96 -9.03 -2.43
N PRO A 83 -18.58 -8.19 -3.41
CA PRO A 83 -17.27 -8.30 -4.04
C PRO A 83 -16.12 -7.87 -3.11
N HIS A 84 -16.34 -6.91 -2.21
CA HIS A 84 -15.34 -6.52 -1.19
C HIS A 84 -15.05 -7.64 -0.20
N LEU A 85 -16.10 -8.28 0.31
CA LEU A 85 -15.97 -9.45 1.18
C LEU A 85 -15.30 -10.61 0.45
N THR A 86 -15.64 -10.82 -0.82
CA THR A 86 -15.01 -11.85 -1.66
C THR A 86 -13.50 -11.60 -1.81
N CYS A 87 -13.08 -10.36 -2.08
CA CYS A 87 -11.66 -10.00 -2.16
C CYS A 87 -10.92 -10.27 -0.83
N ALA A 88 -11.50 -9.84 0.28
CA ALA A 88 -10.92 -10.05 1.61
C ALA A 88 -10.82 -11.56 1.94
N LEU A 89 -11.89 -12.33 1.72
CA LEU A 89 -11.91 -13.77 2.00
C LEU A 89 -10.93 -14.54 1.13
N ILE A 90 -10.84 -14.24 -0.18
CA ILE A 90 -9.87 -14.90 -1.07
C ILE A 90 -8.44 -14.63 -0.58
N ALA A 91 -8.11 -13.36 -0.27
CA ALA A 91 -6.78 -13.00 0.23
C ALA A 91 -6.44 -13.73 1.55
N LEU A 92 -7.41 -13.82 2.47
CA LEU A 92 -7.25 -14.51 3.75
C LEU A 92 -7.12 -16.04 3.61
N ILE A 93 -7.88 -16.66 2.71
CA ILE A 93 -7.80 -18.12 2.45
C ILE A 93 -6.43 -18.49 1.89
N LEU A 94 -5.86 -17.64 1.04
CA LEU A 94 -4.54 -17.89 0.45
C LEU A 94 -3.40 -17.86 1.48
N GLN A 95 -3.57 -17.15 2.61
CA GLN A 95 -2.61 -17.02 3.71
C GLN A 95 -1.17 -16.71 3.26
N LYS A 96 -1.03 -15.95 2.17
CA LYS A 96 0.27 -15.57 1.62
C LYS A 96 0.86 -14.37 2.31
N THR A 97 2.18 -14.26 2.28
CA THR A 97 2.90 -13.05 2.66
C THR A 97 3.14 -12.15 1.45
N ILE A 98 3.45 -10.87 1.68
CA ILE A 98 3.80 -9.94 0.61
C ILE A 98 5.00 -10.45 -0.21
N LEU A 99 5.99 -11.06 0.45
CA LEU A 99 7.16 -11.66 -0.22
C LEU A 99 6.78 -12.77 -1.18
N GLU A 100 5.90 -13.67 -0.76
CA GLU A 100 5.45 -14.78 -1.62
C GLU A 100 4.67 -14.26 -2.83
N VAL A 101 3.83 -13.24 -2.65
CA VAL A 101 3.12 -12.59 -3.76
C VAL A 101 4.11 -11.91 -4.70
N LYS A 102 5.12 -11.21 -4.16
CA LYS A 102 6.17 -10.55 -4.94
C LYS A 102 7.01 -11.54 -5.74
N ASN A 103 7.42 -12.66 -5.14
CA ASN A 103 8.23 -13.68 -5.82
C ASN A 103 7.42 -14.43 -6.89
N SER A 104 6.08 -14.47 -6.77
CA SER A 104 5.20 -14.99 -7.82
C SER A 104 5.09 -14.09 -9.05
N ASP A 105 5.60 -12.84 -9.00
CA ASP A 105 5.73 -11.93 -10.16
C ASP A 105 6.87 -12.38 -11.10
N SER A 106 7.83 -13.20 -10.62
CA SER A 106 9.06 -13.56 -11.36
C SER A 106 9.13 -14.98 -11.93
N GLU A 107 8.23 -15.90 -11.56
CA GLU A 107 8.20 -17.28 -12.08
C GLU A 107 6.86 -17.63 -12.74
N VAL A 108 6.88 -18.58 -13.68
CA VAL A 108 5.77 -19.13 -14.49
C VAL A 108 4.59 -19.71 -13.65
N LYS A 109 4.60 -19.59 -12.32
CA LYS A 109 3.44 -19.88 -11.44
C LYS A 109 2.52 -18.64 -11.33
N ASN A 110 1.82 -18.41 -12.43
CA ASN A 110 1.05 -17.21 -12.74
C ASN A 110 -0.24 -17.02 -11.90
N SER A 111 -0.76 -18.05 -11.23
CA SER A 111 -2.13 -17.99 -10.69
C SER A 111 -2.33 -17.02 -9.52
N TYR A 112 -1.39 -16.94 -8.57
CA TYR A 112 -1.55 -16.07 -7.39
C TYR A 112 -1.39 -14.60 -7.72
N TRP A 113 -0.41 -14.28 -8.56
CA TRP A 113 -0.21 -12.92 -9.04
C TRP A 113 -1.44 -12.38 -9.75
N ILE A 114 -2.07 -13.17 -10.64
CA ILE A 114 -3.31 -12.78 -11.33
C ILE A 114 -4.44 -12.51 -10.33
N ILE A 115 -4.58 -13.34 -9.29
CA ILE A 115 -5.62 -13.15 -8.26
C ILE A 115 -5.40 -11.83 -7.51
N PHE A 116 -4.20 -11.59 -6.98
CA PHE A 116 -3.91 -10.36 -6.23
C PHE A 116 -3.93 -9.11 -7.12
N LEU A 117 -3.52 -9.23 -8.39
CA LEU A 117 -3.68 -8.16 -9.36
C LEU A 117 -5.16 -7.81 -9.56
N SER A 118 -6.02 -8.82 -9.70
CA SER A 118 -7.46 -8.63 -9.87
C SER A 118 -8.08 -7.96 -8.65
N ILE A 119 -7.68 -8.38 -7.44
CA ILE A 119 -8.08 -7.74 -6.17
C ILE A 119 -7.65 -6.26 -6.15
N ASN A 120 -6.39 -5.96 -6.47
CA ASN A 120 -5.88 -4.59 -6.44
C ASN A 120 -6.61 -3.71 -7.46
N ILE A 121 -6.83 -4.21 -8.69
CA ILE A 121 -7.59 -3.51 -9.73
C ILE A 121 -9.02 -3.25 -9.26
N PHE A 122 -9.68 -4.26 -8.69
CA PHE A 122 -11.02 -4.14 -8.15
C PHE A 122 -11.09 -3.03 -7.09
N LEU A 123 -10.22 -3.11 -6.08
CA LEU A 123 -10.24 -2.18 -4.94
C LEU A 123 -9.88 -0.73 -5.31
N ILE A 124 -9.09 -0.51 -6.36
CA ILE A 124 -8.74 0.84 -6.82
C ILE A 124 -9.79 1.41 -7.77
N ILE A 125 -10.21 0.62 -8.77
CA ILE A 125 -11.02 1.14 -9.88
C ILE A 125 -12.51 1.13 -9.53
N ILE A 126 -13.02 0.04 -8.98
CA ILE A 126 -14.46 -0.13 -8.81
C ILE A 126 -15.05 0.87 -7.80
N PRO A 127 -14.47 1.05 -6.59
CA PRO A 127 -14.91 2.11 -5.68
C PRO A 127 -14.83 3.50 -6.29
N ALA A 128 -13.77 3.81 -7.05
CA ALA A 128 -13.58 5.11 -7.70
C ALA A 128 -14.62 5.45 -8.77
N LEU A 129 -15.26 4.44 -9.34
CA LEU A 129 -16.32 4.63 -10.34
C LEU A 129 -17.71 4.50 -9.72
N LEU A 130 -17.98 3.40 -9.02
CA LEU A 130 -19.33 3.06 -8.57
C LEU A 130 -19.81 3.94 -7.42
N ILE A 131 -18.95 4.24 -6.44
CA ILE A 131 -19.36 5.06 -5.29
C ILE A 131 -19.72 6.48 -5.74
N PRO A 132 -18.86 7.22 -6.47
CA PRO A 132 -19.22 8.56 -6.91
C PRO A 132 -20.43 8.57 -7.85
N LEU A 133 -20.51 7.61 -8.78
CA LEU A 133 -21.65 7.51 -9.69
C LEU A 133 -22.97 7.29 -8.94
N PHE A 134 -22.99 6.36 -7.98
CA PHE A 134 -24.17 6.09 -7.15
C PHE A 134 -24.62 7.35 -6.42
N TRP A 135 -23.69 8.05 -5.75
CA TRP A 135 -24.03 9.26 -4.99
C TRP A 135 -24.46 10.42 -5.87
N ILE A 136 -23.87 10.60 -7.06
CA ILE A 136 -24.33 11.59 -8.04
C ILE A 136 -25.79 11.33 -8.42
N VAL A 137 -26.11 10.09 -8.82
CA VAL A 137 -27.48 9.71 -9.21
C VAL A 137 -28.44 9.84 -8.03
N PHE A 138 -28.03 9.41 -6.83
CA PHE A 138 -28.83 9.50 -5.61
C PHE A 138 -29.14 10.96 -5.26
N ILE A 139 -28.14 11.84 -5.28
CA ILE A 139 -28.31 13.26 -4.97
C ILE A 139 -29.23 13.93 -6.00
N ILE A 140 -29.01 13.68 -7.31
CA ILE A 140 -29.84 14.25 -8.39
C ILE A 140 -31.29 13.78 -8.30
N LYS A 141 -31.54 12.50 -8.02
CA LYS A 141 -32.91 11.96 -7.90
C LYS A 141 -33.66 12.57 -6.70
N ASN A 142 -32.96 12.87 -5.62
CA ASN A 142 -33.55 13.39 -4.38
C ASN A 142 -33.45 14.92 -4.26
N LEU A 143 -33.08 15.61 -5.35
CA LEU A 143 -32.82 17.05 -5.37
C LEU A 143 -34.10 17.90 -5.30
N ASP A 144 -35.27 17.30 -5.59
CA ASP A 144 -36.57 17.98 -5.71
C ASP A 144 -37.10 18.63 -4.42
N TYR A 145 -36.49 18.40 -3.25
CA TYR A 145 -37.01 18.93 -1.99
C TYR A 145 -36.13 19.97 -1.29
N ARG A 146 -34.82 20.05 -1.54
CA ARG A 146 -33.94 21.05 -0.87
C ARG A 146 -32.67 21.32 -1.66
N TYR A 147 -32.53 22.54 -2.17
CA TYR A 147 -31.24 23.14 -2.56
C TYR A 147 -30.39 23.39 -1.30
N GLU A 148 -30.01 22.31 -0.61
CA GLU A 148 -29.11 22.39 0.52
C GLU A 148 -27.66 22.48 0.01
N PRO A 149 -26.88 23.51 0.42
CA PRO A 149 -25.50 23.69 -0.01
C PRO A 149 -24.62 22.45 0.14
N ILE A 150 -24.93 21.58 1.11
CA ILE A 150 -24.24 20.30 1.34
C ILE A 150 -24.37 19.38 0.12
N ASN A 151 -25.59 19.19 -0.39
CA ASN A 151 -25.84 18.33 -1.55
C ASN A 151 -25.09 18.82 -2.80
N LEU A 152 -25.07 20.14 -3.03
CA LEU A 152 -24.34 20.72 -4.17
C LEU A 152 -22.82 20.56 -4.03
N ALA A 153 -22.29 20.77 -2.82
CA ALA A 153 -20.87 20.57 -2.53
C ALA A 153 -20.46 19.11 -2.77
N PHE A 154 -21.23 18.15 -2.25
CA PHE A 154 -20.94 16.73 -2.45
C PHE A 154 -21.15 16.27 -3.88
N LEU A 155 -22.15 16.80 -4.59
CA LEU A 155 -22.33 16.55 -6.02
C LEU A 155 -21.08 16.96 -6.80
N THR A 156 -20.53 18.14 -6.50
CA THR A 156 -19.28 18.63 -7.13
C THR A 156 -18.08 17.76 -6.75
N LEU A 157 -17.94 17.36 -5.49
CA LEU A 157 -16.85 16.50 -5.03
C LEU A 157 -16.89 15.10 -5.66
N PHE A 158 -18.07 14.47 -5.72
CA PHE A 158 -18.23 13.18 -6.38
C PHE A 158 -18.03 13.28 -7.89
N ALA A 159 -18.56 14.31 -8.55
CA ALA A 159 -18.33 14.55 -9.98
C ALA A 159 -16.85 14.77 -10.29
N THR A 160 -16.13 15.51 -9.44
CA THR A 160 -14.68 15.72 -9.57
C THR A 160 -13.92 14.41 -9.38
N THR A 161 -14.29 13.61 -8.37
CA THR A 161 -13.67 12.30 -8.12
C THR A 161 -13.86 11.36 -9.30
N LEU A 162 -15.09 11.27 -9.83
CA LEU A 162 -15.41 10.47 -11.01
C LEU A 162 -14.67 10.98 -12.26
N GLY A 163 -14.62 12.30 -12.45
CA GLY A 163 -13.90 12.94 -13.54
C GLY A 163 -12.40 12.63 -13.50
N LEU A 164 -11.76 12.68 -12.33
CA LEU A 164 -10.35 12.31 -12.16
C LEU A 164 -10.11 10.83 -12.47
N ALA A 165 -11.00 9.94 -12.04
CA ALA A 165 -10.91 8.52 -12.35
C ALA A 165 -11.02 8.25 -13.86
N LEU A 166 -11.99 8.87 -14.55
CA LEU A 166 -12.26 8.62 -15.97
C LEU A 166 -11.31 9.36 -16.92
N LEU A 167 -11.02 10.64 -16.65
CA LEU A 167 -10.31 11.52 -17.59
C LEU A 167 -8.80 11.54 -17.36
N VAL A 168 -8.33 11.11 -16.19
CA VAL A 168 -6.91 11.15 -15.86
C VAL A 168 -6.37 9.74 -15.61
N PHE A 169 -6.98 8.98 -14.70
CA PHE A 169 -6.44 7.68 -14.34
C PHE A 169 -6.53 6.65 -15.47
N PHE A 170 -7.68 6.54 -16.14
CA PHE A 170 -7.87 5.54 -17.20
C PHE A 170 -6.99 5.79 -18.45
N PRO A 171 -6.85 7.03 -18.97
CA PRO A 171 -5.93 7.30 -20.08
C PRO A 171 -4.46 7.08 -19.72
N VAL A 172 -4.07 7.44 -18.49
CA VAL A 172 -2.75 7.12 -17.94
C VAL A 172 -2.57 5.59 -17.96
N TRP A 173 -3.48 4.83 -17.37
CA TRP A 173 -3.42 3.36 -17.37
C TRP A 173 -3.32 2.73 -18.76
N ILE A 174 -4.14 3.17 -19.73
CA ILE A 174 -4.06 2.71 -21.13
C ILE A 174 -2.69 3.02 -21.72
N ARG A 175 -2.16 4.22 -21.49
CA ARG A 175 -0.84 4.62 -21.99
C ARG A 175 0.26 3.73 -21.40
N LYS A 176 0.16 3.33 -20.13
CA LYS A 176 1.06 2.33 -19.53
C LYS A 176 1.02 1.00 -20.28
N ALA A 177 -0.19 0.52 -20.57
CA ALA A 177 -0.39 -0.79 -21.19
C ALA A 177 0.14 -0.86 -22.62
N ARG A 178 0.26 0.28 -23.31
CA ARG A 178 0.75 0.37 -24.70
C ARG A 178 2.26 0.61 -24.83
N SER A 179 2.99 0.65 -23.71
CA SER A 179 4.39 1.09 -23.57
C SER A 179 5.27 1.02 -24.84
N ASP A 180 5.37 2.14 -25.55
CA ASP A 180 6.52 2.51 -26.38
C ASP A 180 7.05 3.87 -25.89
N GLY A 181 8.23 3.89 -25.28
CA GLY A 181 9.10 5.08 -25.18
C GLY A 181 8.77 6.19 -24.17
N VAL A 182 7.93 5.96 -23.15
CA VAL A 182 7.67 6.96 -22.08
C VAL A 182 8.60 6.73 -20.90
N ASP A 183 9.07 7.80 -20.26
CA ASP A 183 9.77 7.81 -18.97
C ASP A 183 8.94 7.04 -17.92
N GLU A 184 9.28 5.76 -17.73
CA GLU A 184 8.52 4.79 -16.95
C GLU A 184 8.42 5.22 -15.48
N GLU A 185 9.42 5.95 -14.99
CA GLU A 185 9.54 6.34 -13.58
C GLU A 185 8.54 7.45 -13.24
N LYS A 186 8.53 8.55 -14.01
CA LYS A 186 7.56 9.65 -13.83
C LYS A 186 6.13 9.15 -13.99
N PHE A 187 5.94 8.28 -14.98
CA PHE A 187 4.65 7.67 -15.24
C PHE A 187 4.16 6.83 -14.05
N ASN A 188 5.02 5.97 -13.50
CA ASN A 188 4.70 5.15 -12.33
C ASN A 188 4.36 6.00 -11.11
N TYR A 189 5.09 7.08 -10.88
CA TYR A 189 4.83 8.00 -9.77
C TYR A 189 3.45 8.65 -9.88
N ILE A 190 3.09 9.21 -11.04
CA ILE A 190 1.77 9.81 -11.29
C ILE A 190 0.67 8.76 -11.13
N PHE A 191 0.88 7.57 -11.69
CA PHE A 191 -0.06 6.47 -11.56
C PHE A 191 -0.29 6.07 -10.09
N GLY A 192 0.78 5.98 -9.30
CA GLY A 192 0.72 5.70 -7.86
C GLY A 192 -0.08 6.75 -7.09
N LEU A 193 0.12 8.04 -7.37
CA LEU A 193 -0.65 9.13 -6.74
C LEU A 193 -2.14 9.07 -7.10
N LEU A 194 -2.47 8.81 -8.36
CA LEU A 194 -3.86 8.68 -8.78
C LEU A 194 -4.52 7.43 -8.22
N ALA A 195 -3.80 6.31 -8.15
CA ALA A 195 -4.28 5.09 -7.52
C ALA A 195 -4.56 5.31 -6.02
N LEU A 196 -3.68 6.02 -5.32
CA LEU A 196 -3.86 6.43 -3.93
C LEU A 196 -5.14 7.27 -3.77
N PHE A 197 -5.31 8.29 -4.61
CA PHE A 197 -6.49 9.16 -4.58
C PHE A 197 -7.78 8.36 -4.82
N ASN A 198 -7.80 7.49 -5.83
CA ASN A 198 -8.95 6.67 -6.20
C ASN A 198 -9.30 5.62 -5.14
N PHE A 199 -8.30 5.09 -4.44
CA PHE A 199 -8.52 4.09 -3.39
C PHE A 199 -9.17 4.69 -2.12
N TYR A 200 -8.85 5.94 -1.75
CA TYR A 200 -9.34 6.56 -0.50
C TYR A 200 -10.50 7.54 -0.67
N SER A 201 -10.44 8.40 -1.69
CA SER A 201 -11.35 9.56 -1.79
C SER A 201 -12.84 9.18 -1.89
N PRO A 202 -13.26 8.17 -2.67
CA PRO A 202 -14.68 7.82 -2.78
C PRO A 202 -15.30 7.42 -1.45
N ASN A 203 -14.60 6.55 -0.72
CA ASN A 203 -15.01 6.06 0.59
C ASN A 203 -15.05 7.18 1.63
N PHE A 204 -14.01 8.03 1.66
CA PHE A 204 -13.97 9.19 2.55
C PHE A 204 -15.14 10.15 2.30
N LEU A 205 -15.40 10.50 1.04
CA LEU A 205 -16.50 11.38 0.66
C LEU A 205 -17.87 10.76 0.98
N GLN A 206 -18.05 9.46 0.74
CA GLN A 206 -19.26 8.73 1.10
C GLN A 206 -19.55 8.80 2.61
N THR A 207 -18.57 8.47 3.45
CA THR A 207 -18.76 8.50 4.90
C THR A 207 -19.03 9.91 5.39
N LEU A 208 -18.33 10.91 4.85
CA LEU A 208 -18.54 12.30 5.21
C LEU A 208 -19.93 12.80 4.79
N PHE A 209 -20.37 12.47 3.57
CA PHE A 209 -21.72 12.80 3.10
C PHE A 209 -22.78 12.17 4.00
N ILE A 210 -22.61 10.90 4.34
CA ILE A 210 -23.53 10.18 5.21
C ILE A 210 -23.68 10.87 6.57
N VAL A 211 -22.55 11.18 7.20
CA VAL A 211 -22.51 11.79 8.54
C VAL A 211 -23.14 13.17 8.56
N LEU A 212 -23.02 13.93 7.45
CA LEU A 212 -23.55 15.29 7.36
C LEU A 212 -25.04 15.32 6.95
N THR A 213 -25.51 14.32 6.21
CA THR A 213 -26.88 14.30 5.67
C THR A 213 -27.87 13.64 6.64
N TRP A 214 -27.46 12.60 7.36
CA TRP A 214 -28.35 11.86 8.25
C TRP A 214 -27.98 12.08 9.72
N PRO A 215 -28.91 12.60 10.55
CA PRO A 215 -28.66 12.95 11.95
C PRO A 215 -28.58 11.69 12.82
N ILE A 216 -27.38 11.11 12.86
CA ILE A 216 -27.10 9.84 13.53
C ILE A 216 -26.66 10.10 14.96
N ASN A 217 -26.92 9.14 15.87
CA ASN A 217 -26.47 9.25 17.25
C ASN A 217 -25.00 9.73 17.33
N PHE A 218 -24.76 10.77 18.13
CA PHE A 218 -23.46 11.43 18.25
C PHE A 218 -22.29 10.46 18.52
N TYR A 219 -22.53 9.44 19.33
CA TYR A 219 -21.54 8.41 19.65
C TYR A 219 -21.19 7.54 18.44
N LEU A 220 -22.18 7.26 17.60
CA LEU A 220 -21.99 6.50 16.37
C LEU A 220 -21.24 7.33 15.32
N VAL A 221 -21.54 8.64 15.22
CA VAL A 221 -20.75 9.58 14.40
C VAL A 221 -19.29 9.63 14.87
N LYS A 222 -19.04 9.76 16.19
CA LYS A 222 -17.67 9.70 16.75
C LYS A 222 -16.95 8.41 16.37
N LEU A 223 -17.62 7.26 16.50
CA LEU A 223 -17.04 5.96 16.14
C LEU A 223 -16.72 5.86 14.65
N TRP A 224 -17.57 6.38 13.77
CA TRP A 224 -17.32 6.35 12.33
C TRP A 224 -16.21 7.28 11.89
N VAL A 225 -16.19 8.51 12.40
CA VAL A 225 -15.09 9.45 12.17
C VAL A 225 -13.79 8.85 12.69
N PHE A 226 -13.81 8.20 13.85
CA PHE A 226 -12.64 7.48 14.36
C PHE A 226 -12.18 6.35 13.47
N THR A 227 -13.11 5.50 13.02
CA THR A 227 -12.80 4.37 12.14
C THR A 227 -12.19 4.88 10.83
N GLN A 228 -12.71 5.98 10.30
CA GLN A 228 -12.17 6.66 9.12
C GLN A 228 -10.75 7.19 9.37
N ILE A 229 -10.53 7.91 10.46
CA ILE A 229 -9.21 8.46 10.81
C ILE A 229 -8.21 7.31 11.04
N LEU A 230 -8.61 6.27 11.76
CA LEU A 230 -7.78 5.10 12.02
C LEU A 230 -7.40 4.39 10.72
N SER A 231 -8.37 4.16 9.83
CA SER A 231 -8.16 3.60 8.50
C SER A 231 -7.16 4.44 7.70
N LEU A 232 -7.42 5.74 7.55
CA LEU A 232 -6.57 6.66 6.80
C LEU A 232 -5.16 6.75 7.37
N THR A 233 -5.01 6.78 8.69
CA THR A 233 -3.68 6.99 9.25
C THR A 233 -2.86 5.70 9.27
N ARG A 234 -3.49 4.54 9.45
CA ARG A 234 -2.84 3.26 9.18
C ARG A 234 -2.39 3.20 7.73
N SER A 235 -3.24 3.58 6.80
CA SER A 235 -2.90 3.69 5.38
C SER A 235 -1.72 4.62 5.09
N ILE A 236 -1.65 5.80 5.72
CA ILE A 236 -0.51 6.72 5.59
C ILE A 236 0.79 6.08 6.10
N SER A 237 0.72 5.30 7.18
CA SER A 237 1.91 4.65 7.75
C SER A 237 2.64 3.70 6.78
N TYR A 238 1.95 3.15 5.78
CA TYR A 238 2.58 2.34 4.73
C TYR A 238 3.47 3.18 3.79
N TYR A 239 3.28 4.51 3.75
CA TYR A 239 4.05 5.43 2.89
C TYR A 239 5.14 6.20 3.63
N ASP A 240 5.11 6.22 4.96
CA ASP A 240 6.17 6.79 5.80
C ASP A 240 7.34 5.81 6.02
N VAL A 241 7.15 4.53 5.67
CA VAL A 241 8.19 3.52 5.70
C VAL A 241 8.90 3.39 4.35
N LYS A 242 10.23 3.18 4.39
CA LYS A 242 11.03 2.92 3.18
C LYS A 242 10.54 1.69 2.43
N LYS A 243 10.08 0.68 3.17
CA LYS A 243 9.58 -0.58 2.63
C LYS A 243 8.53 -1.16 3.58
N ILE A 244 7.47 -1.72 3.01
CA ILE A 244 6.46 -2.46 3.76
C ILE A 244 7.06 -3.84 4.10
N PRO A 245 6.90 -4.35 5.33
CA PRO A 245 7.55 -5.61 5.72
C PRO A 245 7.11 -6.77 4.83
N ASP A 246 8.09 -7.47 4.27
CA ASP A 246 7.91 -8.57 3.32
C ASP A 246 7.10 -9.75 3.91
N ASP A 247 7.18 -9.96 5.21
CA ASP A 247 6.51 -11.03 5.94
C ASP A 247 5.14 -10.63 6.50
N PHE A 248 4.60 -9.47 6.10
CA PHE A 248 3.19 -9.14 6.35
C PHE A 248 2.26 -10.10 5.62
N LEU A 249 1.14 -10.42 6.26
CA LEU A 249 0.04 -11.13 5.62
C LEU A 249 -0.51 -10.30 4.46
N ALA A 250 -0.58 -10.92 3.28
CA ALA A 250 -1.09 -10.35 2.04
C ALA A 250 -2.63 -10.33 2.06
N THR A 251 -3.21 -9.46 2.87
CA THR A 251 -4.65 -9.14 2.83
C THR A 251 -4.96 -8.24 1.64
N SER A 252 -6.24 -8.13 1.28
CA SER A 252 -6.65 -7.41 0.07
C SER A 252 -6.22 -5.92 0.09
N THR A 253 -6.32 -5.28 1.25
CA THR A 253 -5.87 -3.91 1.49
C THR A 253 -4.35 -3.84 1.60
N ALA A 254 -3.70 -4.75 2.32
CA ALA A 254 -2.23 -4.71 2.47
C ALA A 254 -1.51 -4.89 1.13
N THR A 255 -1.98 -5.80 0.26
CA THR A 255 -1.42 -5.96 -1.09
C THR A 255 -1.69 -4.75 -1.97
N THR A 256 -2.88 -4.16 -1.86
CA THR A 256 -3.23 -2.95 -2.63
C THR A 256 -2.33 -1.79 -2.22
N GLN A 257 -2.15 -1.57 -0.91
CA GLN A 257 -1.27 -0.52 -0.39
C GLN A 257 0.20 -0.77 -0.74
N TRP A 258 0.67 -2.01 -0.66
CA TRP A 258 2.00 -2.39 -1.14
C TRP A 258 2.21 -2.07 -2.62
N ARG A 259 1.22 -2.40 -3.46
CA ARG A 259 1.33 -2.14 -4.90
C ARG A 259 1.36 -0.64 -5.21
N ILE A 260 0.54 0.15 -4.51
CA ILE A 260 0.54 1.62 -4.65
C ILE A 260 1.88 2.20 -4.15
N HIS A 261 2.41 1.69 -3.03
CA HIS A 261 3.73 2.07 -2.51
C HIS A 261 4.84 1.80 -3.52
N GLU A 262 4.87 0.63 -4.17
CA GLU A 262 5.87 0.31 -5.18
C GLU A 262 5.84 1.28 -6.38
N PHE A 263 4.66 1.78 -6.77
CA PHE A 263 4.56 2.79 -7.82
C PHE A 263 5.16 4.14 -7.39
N LYS A 264 5.07 4.49 -6.10
CA LYS A 264 5.65 5.72 -5.52
C LYS A 264 7.15 5.62 -5.27
N ALA A 265 7.60 4.50 -4.68
CA ALA A 265 8.98 4.31 -4.19
C ALA A 265 10.02 4.07 -5.30
N ARG A 266 9.60 3.86 -6.56
CA ARG A 266 10.54 3.75 -7.69
C ARG A 266 11.35 5.03 -7.95
N LYS A 267 10.93 6.17 -7.41
CA LYS A 267 11.67 7.45 -7.46
C LYS A 267 12.88 7.49 -6.52
N ASP A 268 12.85 6.73 -5.43
CA ASP A 268 13.86 6.78 -4.36
C ASP A 268 14.83 5.58 -4.39
N ARG A 269 14.77 4.73 -5.42
CA ARG A 269 15.88 3.80 -5.63
C ARG A 269 17.08 4.65 -6.06
N PRO A 270 18.18 4.75 -5.27
CA PRO A 270 19.43 5.17 -5.86
C PRO A 270 19.61 4.26 -7.07
N ILE A 271 19.74 4.90 -8.22
CA ILE A 271 19.90 4.24 -9.50
C ILE A 271 20.89 3.10 -9.29
N ASN A 272 20.56 1.99 -9.91
CA ASN A 272 21.27 0.72 -10.05
C ASN A 272 22.82 0.79 -10.13
N ASN A 273 23.43 1.97 -10.14
CA ASN A 273 24.84 2.27 -9.97
C ASN A 273 25.51 1.51 -8.85
N GLU A 274 24.93 1.29 -7.67
CA GLU A 274 25.64 0.52 -6.63
C GLU A 274 25.76 -0.97 -7.00
N ILE A 275 24.69 -1.56 -7.55
CA ILE A 275 24.66 -2.96 -7.99
C ILE A 275 25.46 -3.13 -9.29
N ILE A 276 25.35 -2.19 -10.22
CA ILE A 276 26.12 -2.13 -11.47
C ILE A 276 27.60 -1.95 -11.17
N LEU A 277 27.97 -1.01 -10.28
CA LEU A 277 29.35 -0.79 -9.85
C LEU A 277 29.88 -2.04 -9.14
N LYS A 278 29.09 -2.68 -8.26
CA LYS A 278 29.47 -3.92 -7.58
C LYS A 278 29.66 -5.08 -8.56
N ASN A 279 28.82 -5.19 -9.59
CA ASN A 279 28.95 -6.22 -10.63
C ASN A 279 30.13 -5.93 -11.58
N ILE A 280 30.38 -4.68 -11.94
CA ILE A 280 31.55 -4.25 -12.71
C ILE A 280 32.83 -4.53 -11.91
N LEU A 281 32.87 -4.15 -10.63
CA LEU A 281 34.00 -4.44 -9.74
C LEU A 281 34.26 -5.94 -9.65
N LYS A 282 33.20 -6.74 -9.46
CA LYS A 282 33.31 -8.19 -9.35
C LYS A 282 33.85 -8.84 -10.62
N ASN A 283 33.45 -8.35 -11.80
CA ASN A 283 33.96 -8.84 -13.07
C ASN A 283 35.41 -8.42 -13.30
N ILE A 284 35.78 -7.16 -12.99
CA ILE A 284 37.17 -6.69 -13.07
C ILE A 284 38.08 -7.53 -12.15
N VAL A 285 37.67 -7.76 -10.90
CA VAL A 285 38.43 -8.58 -9.95
C VAL A 285 38.60 -10.01 -10.48
N LYS A 286 37.55 -10.59 -11.05
CA LYS A 286 37.55 -11.95 -11.59
C LYS A 286 38.47 -12.08 -12.81
N ASP A 287 38.40 -11.14 -13.74
CA ASP A 287 39.22 -11.16 -14.96
C ASP A 287 40.70 -10.92 -14.61
N PHE A 288 40.98 -9.99 -13.68
CA PHE A 288 42.33 -9.72 -13.21
C PHE A 288 42.93 -10.90 -12.43
N SER A 289 42.15 -11.56 -11.56
CA SER A 289 42.60 -12.76 -10.85
C SER A 289 42.92 -13.90 -11.81
N LYS A 290 42.11 -14.09 -12.85
CA LYS A 290 42.32 -15.13 -13.87
C LYS A 290 43.58 -14.89 -14.71
N GLU A 291 43.95 -13.64 -14.96
CA GLU A 291 45.10 -13.29 -15.80
C GLU A 291 46.43 -13.26 -15.03
N TYR A 292 46.40 -12.95 -13.72
CA TYR A 292 47.63 -12.69 -12.94
C TYR A 292 47.89 -13.63 -11.75
N MET A 293 46.96 -14.52 -11.36
CA MET A 293 47.15 -15.45 -10.22
C MET A 293 47.65 -16.85 -10.59
N ASN A 294 48.17 -17.06 -11.80
CA ASN A 294 48.86 -18.31 -12.14
C ASN A 294 50.31 -18.39 -11.60
N ASP A 295 50.79 -17.38 -10.87
CA ASP A 295 52.15 -17.35 -10.32
C ASP A 295 52.10 -16.92 -8.83
N ASP A 296 52.30 -17.88 -7.93
CA ASP A 296 52.11 -17.78 -6.47
C ASP A 296 52.89 -16.64 -5.80
N LYS A 297 53.89 -16.06 -6.48
CA LYS A 297 54.78 -15.04 -5.89
C LYS A 297 54.19 -13.63 -5.82
N ASN A 298 53.09 -13.33 -6.51
CA ASN A 298 52.54 -11.97 -6.60
C ASN A 298 51.12 -11.81 -6.02
N GLU A 299 50.54 -12.87 -5.47
CA GLU A 299 49.13 -12.89 -5.03
C GLU A 299 48.81 -11.83 -3.96
N VAL A 300 49.70 -11.69 -2.97
CA VAL A 300 49.52 -10.74 -1.85
C VAL A 300 49.64 -9.29 -2.33
N ALA A 301 50.63 -8.99 -3.18
CA ALA A 301 50.85 -7.65 -3.72
C ALA A 301 49.69 -7.20 -4.62
N VAL A 302 49.16 -8.11 -5.45
CA VAL A 302 48.01 -7.83 -6.32
C VAL A 302 46.74 -7.62 -5.52
N LYS A 303 46.50 -8.42 -4.46
CA LYS A 303 45.36 -8.25 -3.54
C LYS A 303 45.39 -6.90 -2.83
N ASP A 304 46.55 -6.48 -2.36
CA ASP A 304 46.70 -5.19 -1.69
C ASP A 304 46.55 -4.01 -2.65
N MET A 305 47.04 -4.14 -3.89
CA MET A 305 46.86 -3.11 -4.91
C MET A 305 45.39 -2.95 -5.31
N LEU A 306 44.67 -4.07 -5.48
CA LEU A 306 43.23 -4.05 -5.77
C LEU A 306 42.42 -3.46 -4.62
N ARG A 307 42.76 -3.78 -3.37
CA ARG A 307 42.11 -3.17 -2.19
C ARG A 307 42.29 -1.66 -2.17
N ASN A 308 43.50 -1.16 -2.48
CA ASN A 308 43.77 0.27 -2.47
C ASN A 308 43.02 0.99 -3.60
N VAL A 309 43.01 0.45 -4.81
CA VAL A 309 42.23 1.02 -5.94
C VAL A 309 40.73 1.06 -5.63
N ILE A 310 40.18 0.00 -5.04
CA ILE A 310 38.78 -0.04 -4.62
C ILE A 310 38.50 1.02 -3.56
N LYS A 311 39.40 1.18 -2.59
CA LYS A 311 39.27 2.15 -1.50
C LYS A 311 39.31 3.59 -2.01
N ASP A 312 40.16 3.88 -2.99
CA ASP A 312 40.27 5.20 -3.61
C ASP A 312 39.02 5.55 -4.42
N ILE A 313 38.50 4.60 -5.22
CA ILE A 313 37.26 4.79 -6.00
C ILE A 313 36.04 5.02 -5.08
N LEU A 314 35.98 4.35 -3.92
CA LEU A 314 34.89 4.51 -2.95
C LEU A 314 34.98 5.85 -2.20
N ASN A 315 36.20 6.30 -1.87
CA ASN A 315 36.42 7.60 -1.21
C ASN A 315 36.09 8.78 -2.13
N ASP A 316 36.42 8.72 -3.42
CA ASP A 316 36.13 9.79 -4.39
C ASP A 316 34.63 9.96 -4.68
N ASN A 317 33.83 8.91 -4.48
CA ASN A 317 32.37 8.94 -4.69
C ASN A 317 31.57 9.26 -3.41
N ASN A 318 32.22 9.60 -2.30
CA ASN A 318 31.58 9.95 -1.02
C ASN A 318 30.64 8.84 -0.48
N VAL A 319 31.00 7.58 -0.72
CA VAL A 319 30.24 6.40 -0.26
C VAL A 319 30.82 5.93 1.08
N ASP A 320 30.17 6.29 2.19
CA ASP A 320 30.64 5.97 3.55
C ASP A 320 30.34 4.51 3.92
N ILE A 321 31.30 3.61 3.67
CA ILE A 321 31.27 2.20 4.10
C ILE A 321 32.43 1.99 5.07
N ARG A 322 32.36 2.59 6.26
CA ARG A 322 33.39 2.40 7.30
C ARG A 322 33.33 1.05 8.02
N ASN A 323 32.31 0.22 7.80
CA ASN A 323 32.10 -1.00 8.60
C ASN A 323 32.12 -2.35 7.86
N ASP A 324 32.03 -2.41 6.52
CA ASP A 324 31.90 -3.70 5.80
C ASP A 324 33.15 -4.17 5.02
N VAL A 325 34.22 -3.37 4.96
CA VAL A 325 35.45 -3.80 4.26
C VAL A 325 36.26 -4.81 5.09
N ASN A 326 36.07 -4.81 6.41
CA ASN A 326 36.74 -5.76 7.30
C ASN A 326 36.03 -7.13 7.42
N SER A 327 34.84 -7.30 6.82
CA SER A 327 34.04 -8.54 6.90
C SER A 327 33.93 -9.30 5.57
N VAL A 328 34.62 -8.85 4.51
CA VAL A 328 34.81 -9.68 3.32
C VAL A 328 35.93 -10.70 3.61
N GLU A 329 35.63 -11.68 4.46
CA GLU A 329 36.24 -12.99 4.33
C GLU A 329 35.78 -13.55 2.99
N ILE A 330 36.72 -13.61 2.03
CA ILE A 330 36.56 -14.42 0.82
C ILE A 330 36.41 -15.85 1.34
N SER A 331 35.20 -16.40 1.26
CA SER A 331 34.90 -17.74 1.77
C SER A 331 35.87 -18.77 1.21
N ASP A 332 36.19 -19.78 2.02
CA ASP A 332 37.04 -20.94 1.73
C ASP A 332 36.55 -21.83 0.56
N ASP A 333 35.64 -21.35 -0.29
CA ASP A 333 35.08 -22.07 -1.44
C ASP A 333 36.05 -22.17 -2.64
N VAL A 334 37.28 -21.65 -2.51
CA VAL A 334 38.32 -21.78 -3.56
C VAL A 334 39.12 -23.08 -3.42
N ASN A 335 39.07 -23.78 -2.28
CA ASN A 335 39.84 -25.01 -2.06
C ASN A 335 39.16 -26.31 -2.53
N ASN A 336 37.95 -26.25 -3.11
CA ASN A 336 37.19 -27.44 -3.53
C ASN A 336 37.06 -27.62 -5.06
N LEU A 337 37.92 -26.97 -5.86
CA LEU A 337 38.08 -27.36 -7.26
C LEU A 337 39.09 -28.51 -7.34
N GLU A 338 38.56 -29.73 -7.28
CA GLU A 338 39.29 -30.96 -7.60
C GLU A 338 40.09 -30.78 -8.88
N ILE A 339 41.41 -30.88 -8.74
CA ILE A 339 42.36 -31.08 -9.83
C ILE A 339 42.10 -32.48 -10.39
N GLY A 340 41.27 -32.57 -11.42
CA GLY A 340 41.23 -33.73 -12.30
C GLY A 340 42.43 -33.68 -13.25
N ASN A 341 43.52 -34.34 -12.87
CA ASN A 341 44.65 -34.63 -13.76
C ASN A 341 44.32 -35.83 -14.65
N ASP A 342 44.28 -35.57 -15.96
CA ASP A 342 44.67 -36.37 -17.13
C ASP A 342 44.50 -37.90 -17.16
N VAL A 343 43.73 -38.40 -18.15
CA VAL A 343 44.25 -39.02 -19.40
C VAL A 343 43.31 -38.70 -20.56
#